data_AF-A0A401KUD7-F1
#
_entry.id   AF-A0A401KUD7-F1
#
_cell.length_a   1.000
_cell.length_b   1.000
_cell.length_c   1.000
_cell.angle_alpha   90.00
_cell.angle_beta   90.00
_cell.angle_gamma   90.00
#
_symmetry.space_group_name_H-M   'P 1'
#
loop_
_entity.id
_entity.type
_entity.pdbx_description
1 polymer ?
#
loop_
_entity_poly.entity_id
_entity_poly.type
_entity_poly.pdbx_seq_one_letter_code
_entity_poly.pdbx_strand_id
1 'polypeptide(L)'
;MSSVAKRRLQAVSQQLVEGIPDAGTFEGIPRIRQVAGDSVGPRVKDKVAIVTGANSPAGIGRAAAHQYAHNGAKAIYICDYADSHLATHKREIESLYPGVDIHIRQFDAADEEAVKAVVHDALEKYNRLDIFFANAGIVGQPKIFTEVTAEELMKTLNTNVASVFLAAKYASEGMKRTSEAKRYPGGSIICTASIAGLRSNGGSTDYSASKAAVVSVAQTCAYQLAGTGIRVNAICPGLIETGMTQAMFDAARARGTERKVGQLNPLQRGAVADEVARVALFLGSDESSYVNGQAWAVCGGLSAGHPFVPGKLA
;
A
#
# COMPACT_ATOMS: atom_id res chain seq x y z
N MET A 1 -37.18 20.51 9.38
CA MET A 1 -36.08 20.05 8.49
C MET A 1 -36.65 19.83 7.10
N SER A 2 -36.11 20.48 6.05
CA SER A 2 -36.72 20.42 4.71
C SER A 2 -36.68 18.99 4.15
N SER A 3 -37.72 18.62 3.40
CA SER A 3 -37.84 17.33 2.68
C SER A 3 -36.67 17.05 1.73
N VAL A 4 -35.90 18.09 1.36
CA VAL A 4 -34.74 18.02 0.47
C VAL A 4 -33.54 17.35 1.14
N ALA A 5 -33.27 17.60 2.42
CA ALA A 5 -32.16 16.94 3.13
C ALA A 5 -32.38 15.42 3.29
N LYS A 6 -33.64 14.97 3.35
CA LYS A 6 -34.01 13.54 3.37
C LYS A 6 -33.90 12.85 2.01
N ARG A 7 -33.87 13.58 0.88
CA ARG A 7 -33.76 13.00 -0.48
C ARG A 7 -32.38 12.41 -0.80
N ARG A 8 -31.35 12.66 0.02
CA ARG A 8 -29.96 12.28 -0.28
C ARG A 8 -29.63 10.79 -0.15
N LEU A 9 -30.54 9.93 0.31
CA LEU A 9 -30.24 8.53 0.68
C LEU A 9 -31.34 7.54 0.27
N GLN A 10 -31.66 7.42 -1.02
CA GLN A 10 -32.39 6.24 -1.52
C GLN A 10 -31.53 5.36 -2.42
N ALA A 11 -30.48 5.90 -3.05
CA ALA A 11 -29.53 5.12 -3.83
C ALA A 11 -28.37 4.65 -2.92
N VAL A 12 -28.30 3.35 -2.64
CA VAL A 12 -27.20 2.69 -1.95
C VAL A 12 -26.30 2.02 -3.01
N SER A 13 -24.98 2.05 -2.85
CA SER A 13 -24.07 1.43 -3.82
C SER A 13 -24.17 -0.09 -3.80
N GLN A 14 -23.85 -0.73 -4.93
CA GLN A 14 -23.80 -2.19 -5.04
C GLN A 14 -22.89 -2.80 -3.96
N GLN A 15 -21.69 -2.22 -3.73
CA GLN A 15 -20.76 -2.75 -2.73
C GLN A 15 -21.29 -2.65 -1.28
N LEU A 16 -22.23 -1.74 -0.99
CA LEU A 16 -22.87 -1.66 0.32
C LEU A 16 -24.01 -2.68 0.47
N VAL A 17 -24.69 -3.02 -0.62
CA VAL A 17 -25.81 -3.99 -0.63
C VAL A 17 -25.30 -5.42 -0.68
N GLU A 18 -24.38 -5.70 -1.60
CA GLU A 18 -23.91 -7.06 -1.93
C GLU A 18 -22.57 -7.40 -1.27
N GLY A 19 -21.79 -6.39 -0.85
CA GLY A 19 -20.41 -6.57 -0.41
C GLY A 19 -19.43 -6.76 -1.57
N ILE A 20 -18.19 -7.11 -1.25
CA ILE A 20 -17.20 -7.58 -2.24
C ILE A 20 -17.16 -9.10 -2.13
N PRO A 21 -17.46 -9.86 -3.21
CA PRO A 21 -17.53 -11.31 -3.17
C PRO A 21 -16.23 -11.95 -2.64
N ASP A 22 -16.38 -13.07 -1.93
CA ASP A 22 -15.25 -13.94 -1.59
C ASP A 22 -14.68 -14.58 -2.87
N ALA A 23 -13.36 -14.63 -2.95
CA ALA A 23 -12.64 -15.14 -4.12
C ALA A 23 -12.20 -16.62 -3.96
N GLY A 24 -12.61 -17.29 -2.89
CA GLY A 24 -12.15 -18.63 -2.53
C GLY A 24 -10.75 -18.64 -1.94
N THR A 25 -10.12 -19.82 -1.92
CA THR A 25 -8.78 -20.03 -1.36
C THR A 25 -7.82 -20.62 -2.38
N PHE A 26 -6.52 -20.41 -2.14
CA PHE A 26 -5.42 -21.08 -2.81
C PHE A 26 -4.48 -21.61 -1.73
N GLU A 27 -4.22 -22.91 -1.70
CA GLU A 27 -3.36 -23.55 -0.68
C GLU A 27 -3.68 -23.14 0.77
N GLY A 28 -4.97 -22.98 1.11
CA GLY A 28 -5.43 -22.65 2.46
C GLY A 28 -5.38 -21.16 2.84
N ILE A 29 -4.91 -20.27 1.95
CA ILE A 29 -5.00 -18.82 2.14
C ILE A 29 -6.08 -18.20 1.24
N PRO A 30 -6.75 -17.09 1.66
CA PRO A 30 -7.74 -16.42 0.82
C PRO A 30 -7.14 -15.90 -0.49
N ARG A 31 -7.88 -15.94 -1.60
CA ARG A 31 -7.49 -15.25 -2.84
C ARG A 31 -7.71 -13.74 -2.72
N ILE A 32 -7.03 -12.96 -3.56
CA ILE A 32 -7.23 -11.51 -3.61
C ILE A 32 -8.63 -11.21 -4.15
N ARG A 33 -9.45 -10.53 -3.34
CA ARG A 33 -10.76 -10.01 -3.75
C ARG A 33 -10.59 -8.89 -4.77
N GLN A 34 -11.05 -9.08 -6.01
CA GLN A 34 -10.98 -8.08 -7.07
C GLN A 34 -12.25 -7.24 -7.14
N VAL A 35 -12.10 -5.92 -7.26
CA VAL A 35 -13.26 -4.98 -7.27
C VAL A 35 -13.62 -4.42 -8.64
N ALA A 36 -12.76 -4.62 -9.65
CA ALA A 36 -12.96 -4.11 -11.01
C ALA A 36 -12.25 -5.00 -12.02
N GLY A 37 -12.71 -4.96 -13.28
CA GLY A 37 -12.05 -5.63 -14.40
C GLY A 37 -10.71 -4.99 -14.78
N ASP A 38 -10.17 -5.46 -15.90
CA ASP A 38 -8.86 -5.05 -16.40
C ASP A 38 -8.89 -3.64 -17.01
N SER A 39 -7.77 -2.94 -16.89
CA SER A 39 -7.49 -1.76 -17.73
C SER A 39 -7.02 -2.23 -19.12
N VAL A 40 -7.18 -1.42 -20.16
CA VAL A 40 -6.81 -1.80 -21.54
C VAL A 40 -5.28 -1.92 -21.70
N GLY A 41 -4.76 -3.13 -21.47
CA GLY A 41 -3.37 -3.51 -21.72
C GLY A 41 -2.44 -3.46 -20.48
N PRO A 42 -1.23 -4.05 -20.58
CA PRO A 42 -0.28 -4.14 -19.48
C PRO A 42 0.34 -2.78 -19.13
N ARG A 43 0.20 -2.35 -17.86
CA ARG A 43 0.59 -1.02 -17.37
C ARG A 43 2.03 -0.92 -16.84
N VAL A 44 2.67 -2.06 -16.57
CA VAL A 44 4.05 -2.13 -16.07
C VAL A 44 4.87 -3.14 -16.85
N LYS A 45 4.58 -3.25 -18.16
CA LYS A 45 5.25 -4.20 -19.05
C LYS A 45 6.77 -4.08 -18.95
N ASP A 46 7.44 -5.21 -18.78
CA ASP A 46 8.90 -5.35 -18.72
C ASP A 46 9.59 -4.62 -17.54
N LYS A 47 8.82 -4.06 -16.59
CA LYS A 47 9.35 -3.37 -15.41
C LYS A 47 9.75 -4.34 -14.30
N VAL A 48 10.77 -3.98 -13.53
CA VAL A 48 11.21 -4.70 -12.33
C VAL A 48 10.73 -3.98 -11.07
N ALA A 49 10.04 -4.71 -10.20
CA ALA A 49 9.43 -4.18 -8.99
C ALA A 49 9.98 -4.84 -7.72
N ILE A 50 10.15 -4.05 -6.65
CA ILE A 50 10.39 -4.53 -5.29
C ILE A 50 9.21 -4.13 -4.41
N VAL A 51 8.67 -5.06 -3.63
CA VAL A 51 7.54 -4.83 -2.71
C VAL A 51 7.89 -5.35 -1.33
N THR A 52 7.96 -4.46 -0.33
CA THR A 52 8.16 -4.84 1.08
C THR A 52 6.83 -4.99 1.81
N GLY A 53 6.76 -5.81 2.86
CA GLY A 53 5.52 -6.09 3.59
C GLY A 53 4.57 -6.99 2.79
N ALA A 54 5.11 -7.99 2.08
CA ALA A 54 4.37 -8.84 1.16
C ALA A 54 3.89 -10.18 1.78
N ASN A 55 4.16 -10.47 3.06
CA ASN A 55 3.84 -11.77 3.65
C ASN A 55 2.37 -11.94 4.03
N SER A 56 1.66 -10.87 4.40
CA SER A 56 0.27 -10.98 4.85
C SER A 56 -0.66 -11.53 3.76
N PRO A 57 -1.43 -12.63 4.01
CA PRO A 57 -2.37 -13.18 3.04
C PRO A 57 -3.40 -12.16 2.56
N ALA A 58 -4.02 -11.37 3.44
CA ALA A 58 -4.94 -10.31 3.04
C ALA A 58 -4.23 -8.94 2.85
N GLY A 59 -2.90 -8.93 2.65
CA GLY A 59 -2.09 -7.72 2.67
C GLY A 59 -2.08 -6.91 1.37
N ILE A 60 -1.86 -5.61 1.52
CA ILE A 60 -1.69 -4.67 0.39
C ILE A 60 -0.46 -5.03 -0.45
N GLY A 61 0.65 -5.42 0.18
CA GLY A 61 1.87 -5.83 -0.52
C GLY A 61 1.66 -7.03 -1.45
N ARG A 62 0.97 -8.08 -0.97
CA ARG A 62 0.59 -9.24 -1.80
C ARG A 62 -0.33 -8.81 -2.95
N ALA A 63 -1.39 -8.03 -2.66
CA ALA A 63 -2.29 -7.56 -3.70
C ALA A 63 -1.57 -6.71 -4.77
N ALA A 64 -0.60 -5.89 -4.38
CA ALA A 64 0.22 -5.11 -5.30
C ALA A 64 1.12 -6.00 -6.17
N ALA A 65 1.71 -7.07 -5.61
CA ALA A 65 2.49 -8.04 -6.38
C ALA A 65 1.62 -8.73 -7.46
N HIS A 66 0.39 -9.14 -7.12
CA HIS A 66 -0.57 -9.64 -8.11
C HIS A 66 -0.90 -8.60 -9.18
N GLN A 67 -1.16 -7.35 -8.79
CA GLN A 67 -1.45 -6.28 -9.74
C GLN A 67 -0.28 -6.01 -10.70
N TYR A 68 0.96 -6.00 -10.21
CA TYR A 68 2.14 -5.85 -11.08
C TYR A 68 2.33 -7.04 -12.02
N ALA A 69 2.14 -8.28 -11.52
CA ALA A 69 2.30 -9.49 -12.32
C ALA A 69 1.25 -9.55 -13.44
N HIS A 70 -0.02 -9.32 -13.09
CA HIS A 70 -1.13 -9.23 -14.03
C HIS A 70 -0.92 -8.16 -15.11
N ASN A 71 -0.21 -7.08 -14.78
CA ASN A 71 0.06 -5.97 -15.68
C ASN A 71 1.43 -6.06 -16.39
N GLY A 72 2.01 -7.26 -16.47
CA GLY A 72 3.13 -7.57 -17.34
C GLY A 72 4.52 -7.22 -16.79
N ALA A 73 4.67 -7.06 -15.48
CA ALA A 73 5.99 -6.87 -14.87
C ALA A 73 6.96 -7.98 -15.33
N LYS A 74 8.23 -7.62 -15.55
CA LYS A 74 9.26 -8.62 -15.87
C LYS A 74 9.60 -9.47 -14.67
N ALA A 75 9.79 -8.81 -13.53
CA ALA A 75 10.19 -9.44 -12.28
C ALA A 75 9.64 -8.69 -11.07
N ILE A 76 9.33 -9.43 -10.01
CA ILE A 76 8.81 -8.89 -8.76
C ILE A 76 9.53 -9.54 -7.59
N TYR A 77 10.15 -8.71 -6.75
CA TYR A 77 10.67 -9.12 -5.46
C TYR A 77 9.59 -8.93 -4.40
N ILE A 78 9.14 -10.04 -3.80
CA ILE A 78 8.26 -10.03 -2.62
C ILE A 78 9.12 -10.19 -1.37
N CYS A 79 9.14 -9.13 -0.57
CA CYS A 79 10.04 -8.97 0.56
C CYS A 79 9.26 -8.79 1.86
N ASP A 80 9.71 -9.41 2.94
CA ASP A 80 9.09 -9.24 4.26
C ASP A 80 10.03 -9.70 5.38
N TYR A 81 9.76 -9.25 6.61
CA TYR A 81 10.47 -9.71 7.81
C TYR A 81 10.18 -11.19 8.11
N ALA A 82 8.93 -11.62 7.87
CA ALA A 82 8.49 -13.00 8.02
C ALA A 82 8.27 -13.65 6.65
N ASP A 83 8.58 -14.93 6.51
CA ASP A 83 8.53 -15.66 5.24
C ASP A 83 7.39 -16.70 5.15
N SER A 84 6.58 -16.81 6.20
CA SER A 84 5.59 -17.88 6.39
C SER A 84 4.61 -18.12 5.24
N HIS A 85 4.34 -17.11 4.41
CA HIS A 85 3.49 -17.21 3.23
C HIS A 85 4.17 -16.78 1.92
N LEU A 86 5.41 -16.28 1.95
CA LEU A 86 6.08 -15.77 0.73
C LEU A 86 6.22 -16.87 -0.34
N ALA A 87 6.54 -18.10 0.08
CA ALA A 87 6.63 -19.25 -0.82
C ALA A 87 5.28 -19.58 -1.48
N THR A 88 4.19 -19.50 -0.73
CA THR A 88 2.82 -19.73 -1.23
C THR A 88 2.41 -18.62 -2.20
N HIS A 89 2.68 -17.36 -1.86
CA HIS A 89 2.40 -16.22 -2.75
C HIS A 89 3.15 -16.33 -4.07
N LYS A 90 4.44 -16.73 -4.03
CA LYS A 90 5.23 -16.98 -5.23
C LYS A 90 4.57 -18.03 -6.12
N ARG A 91 4.21 -19.21 -5.57
CA ARG A 91 3.56 -20.28 -6.35
C ARG A 91 2.24 -19.83 -6.98
N GLU A 92 1.42 -19.09 -6.24
CA GLU A 92 0.16 -18.59 -6.77
C GLU A 92 0.39 -17.62 -7.93
N ILE A 93 1.25 -16.62 -7.74
CA ILE A 93 1.54 -15.60 -8.76
C ILE A 93 2.13 -16.26 -10.01
N GLU A 94 3.09 -17.18 -9.86
CA GLU A 94 3.69 -17.89 -11.00
C GLU A 94 2.66 -18.78 -11.74
N SER A 95 1.73 -19.39 -11.01
CA SER A 95 0.66 -20.20 -11.63
C SER A 95 -0.31 -19.37 -12.47
N LEU A 96 -0.58 -18.14 -12.05
CA LEU A 96 -1.50 -17.22 -12.74
C LEU A 96 -0.80 -16.43 -13.84
N TYR A 97 0.50 -16.16 -13.70
CA TYR A 97 1.27 -15.26 -14.55
C TYR A 97 2.63 -15.88 -14.92
N PRO A 98 2.67 -16.94 -15.77
CA PRO A 98 3.87 -17.73 -16.04
C PRO A 98 5.01 -16.98 -16.77
N GLY A 99 4.82 -15.71 -17.14
CA GLY A 99 5.83 -14.85 -17.76
C GLY A 99 6.54 -13.87 -16.82
N VAL A 100 6.23 -13.93 -15.52
CA VAL A 100 6.73 -12.99 -14.51
C VAL A 100 7.66 -13.71 -13.54
N ASP A 101 8.90 -13.23 -13.41
CA ASP A 101 9.85 -13.81 -12.47
C ASP A 101 9.54 -13.34 -11.04
N ILE A 102 9.27 -14.26 -10.11
CA ILE A 102 8.99 -13.91 -8.71
C ILE A 102 10.17 -14.27 -7.81
N HIS A 103 10.72 -13.29 -7.08
CA HIS A 103 11.84 -13.49 -6.15
C HIS A 103 11.38 -13.28 -4.71
N ILE A 104 11.75 -14.18 -3.81
CA ILE A 104 11.47 -14.05 -2.37
C ILE A 104 12.71 -13.50 -1.67
N ARG A 105 12.54 -12.54 -0.77
CA ARG A 105 13.61 -12.09 0.14
C ARG A 105 13.05 -11.91 1.55
N GLN A 106 13.66 -12.58 2.53
CA GLN A 106 13.34 -12.38 3.93
C GLN A 106 14.32 -11.39 4.56
N PHE A 107 13.85 -10.22 4.98
CA PHE A 107 14.66 -9.23 5.70
C PHE A 107 13.78 -8.18 6.39
N ASP A 108 14.33 -7.52 7.41
CA ASP A 108 13.72 -6.32 7.98
C ASP A 108 13.91 -5.14 7.02
N ALA A 109 12.83 -4.51 6.57
CA ALA A 109 12.91 -3.36 5.68
C ALA A 109 13.63 -2.15 6.30
N ALA A 110 13.84 -2.12 7.62
CA ALA A 110 14.67 -1.14 8.31
C ALA A 110 16.17 -1.51 8.37
N ASP A 111 16.57 -2.67 7.84
CA ASP A 111 17.97 -3.07 7.68
C ASP A 111 18.55 -2.48 6.38
N GLU A 112 19.50 -1.57 6.56
CA GLU A 112 20.15 -0.84 5.47
C GLU A 112 20.89 -1.75 4.48
N GLU A 113 21.67 -2.72 4.97
CA GLU A 113 22.46 -3.59 4.09
C GLU A 113 21.56 -4.58 3.36
N ALA A 114 20.48 -5.05 3.99
CA ALA A 114 19.50 -5.90 3.31
C ALA A 114 18.72 -5.16 2.21
N VAL A 115 18.29 -3.92 2.45
CA VAL A 115 17.64 -3.08 1.42
C VAL A 115 18.58 -2.83 0.25
N LYS A 116 19.84 -2.51 0.53
CA LYS A 116 20.87 -2.34 -0.51
C LYS A 116 21.09 -3.64 -1.30
N ALA A 117 21.15 -4.79 -0.63
CA ALA A 117 21.36 -6.08 -1.26
C ALA A 117 20.22 -6.48 -2.21
N VAL A 118 18.95 -6.25 -1.85
CA VAL A 118 17.83 -6.56 -2.76
C VAL A 118 17.79 -5.64 -3.98
N VAL A 119 18.14 -4.36 -3.82
CA VAL A 119 18.30 -3.46 -4.97
C VAL A 119 19.44 -3.91 -5.87
N HIS A 120 20.58 -4.31 -5.28
CA HIS A 120 21.72 -4.81 -6.04
C HIS A 120 21.37 -6.07 -6.84
N ASP A 121 20.69 -7.05 -6.24
CA ASP A 121 20.28 -8.28 -6.94
C ASP A 121 19.38 -7.99 -8.16
N ALA A 122 18.48 -7.00 -8.04
CA ALA A 122 17.66 -6.56 -9.17
C ALA A 122 18.50 -5.95 -10.31
N LEU A 123 19.52 -5.15 -9.96
CA LEU A 123 20.45 -4.57 -10.93
C LEU A 123 21.35 -5.63 -11.58
N GLU A 124 21.82 -6.63 -10.83
CA GLU A 124 22.66 -7.70 -11.40
C GLU A 124 21.87 -8.57 -12.38
N LYS A 125 20.65 -8.96 -12.04
CA LYS A 125 19.84 -9.88 -12.86
C LYS A 125 19.19 -9.20 -14.06
N TYR A 126 18.71 -7.97 -13.87
CA TYR A 126 17.88 -7.31 -14.88
C TYR A 126 18.49 -6.02 -15.42
N ASN A 127 19.60 -5.55 -14.84
CA ASN A 127 20.25 -4.28 -15.18
C ASN A 127 19.27 -3.09 -15.18
N ARG A 128 18.26 -3.16 -14.29
CA ARG A 128 17.22 -2.15 -14.09
C ARG A 128 16.48 -2.37 -12.76
N LEU A 129 15.95 -1.27 -12.23
CA LEU A 129 14.90 -1.24 -11.21
C LEU A 129 13.92 -0.13 -11.60
N ASP A 130 12.61 -0.38 -11.55
CA ASP A 130 11.60 0.57 -12.03
C ASP A 130 10.62 0.99 -10.93
N ILE A 131 10.26 0.07 -10.03
CA ILE A 131 9.26 0.30 -8.99
C ILE A 131 9.79 -0.19 -7.64
N PHE A 132 9.67 0.64 -6.60
CA PHE A 132 9.86 0.20 -5.22
C PHE A 132 8.63 0.60 -4.42
N PHE A 133 7.81 -0.38 -4.03
CA PHE A 133 6.70 -0.18 -3.12
C PHE A 133 7.13 -0.48 -1.69
N ALA A 134 7.52 0.57 -0.96
CA ALA A 134 7.89 0.53 0.44
C ALA A 134 6.62 0.43 1.31
N ASN A 135 6.10 -0.80 1.42
CA ASN A 135 4.84 -1.11 2.08
C ASN A 135 4.99 -1.76 3.46
N ALA A 136 6.18 -2.22 3.83
CA ALA A 136 6.45 -2.70 5.19
C ALA A 136 6.07 -1.64 6.25
N GLY A 137 5.48 -2.10 7.35
CA GLY A 137 5.11 -1.25 8.47
C GLY A 137 4.35 -2.01 9.55
N ILE A 138 4.31 -1.43 10.74
CA ILE A 138 3.61 -1.96 11.92
C ILE A 138 2.57 -0.97 12.42
N VAL A 139 1.58 -1.48 13.15
CA VAL A 139 0.72 -0.65 14.00
C VAL A 139 1.52 -0.06 15.13
N GLY A 140 1.11 1.12 15.59
CA GLY A 140 1.66 1.67 16.82
C GLY A 140 1.06 1.04 18.06
N GLN A 141 1.41 1.59 19.23
CA GLN A 141 0.98 1.04 20.51
C GLN A 141 -0.51 1.35 20.80
N PRO A 142 -1.32 0.37 21.20
CA PRO A 142 -2.72 0.58 21.58
C PRO A 142 -2.83 1.20 22.99
N LYS A 143 -2.13 2.32 23.21
CA LYS A 143 -2.02 3.03 24.49
C LYS A 143 -2.35 4.50 24.31
N ILE A 144 -2.78 5.14 25.40
CA ILE A 144 -2.82 6.60 25.44
C ILE A 144 -1.40 7.17 25.43
N PHE A 145 -1.22 8.37 24.91
CA PHE A 145 0.12 8.92 24.65
C PHE A 145 1.00 9.03 25.91
N THR A 146 0.40 9.16 27.11
CA THR A 146 1.11 9.22 28.39
C THR A 146 1.71 7.89 28.84
N GLU A 147 1.30 6.78 28.22
CA GLU A 147 1.75 5.42 28.55
C GLU A 147 2.66 4.81 27.47
N VAL A 148 2.82 5.50 26.34
CA VAL A 148 3.76 5.10 25.28
C VAL A 148 5.17 5.46 25.74
N THR A 149 6.04 4.46 25.85
CA THR A 149 7.44 4.73 26.23
C THR A 149 8.21 5.32 25.06
N ALA A 150 9.33 5.99 25.35
CA ALA A 150 10.23 6.49 24.30
C ALA A 150 10.74 5.36 23.40
N GLU A 151 11.05 4.19 23.97
CA GLU A 151 11.49 3.01 23.22
C GLU A 151 10.40 2.51 22.26
N GLU A 152 9.15 2.42 22.74
CA GLU A 152 8.02 1.99 21.91
C GLU A 152 7.77 2.97 20.75
N LEU A 153 7.83 4.27 21.01
CA LEU A 153 7.75 5.30 19.98
C LEU A 153 8.87 5.13 18.95
N MET A 154 10.12 4.97 19.40
CA MET A 154 11.27 4.82 18.51
C MET A 154 11.21 3.52 17.71
N LYS A 155 10.67 2.43 18.26
CA LYS A 155 10.43 1.19 17.52
C LYS A 155 9.46 1.40 16.36
N THR A 156 8.32 2.06 16.62
CA THR A 156 7.34 2.40 15.58
C THR A 156 7.94 3.29 14.50
N LEU A 157 8.72 4.31 14.89
CA LEU A 157 9.40 5.20 13.95
C LEU A 157 10.48 4.46 13.13
N ASN A 158 11.28 3.60 13.76
CA ASN A 158 12.31 2.83 13.07
C ASN A 158 11.70 1.96 11.97
N THR A 159 10.67 1.17 12.31
CA THR A 159 10.03 0.30 11.30
C THR A 159 9.30 1.09 10.22
N ASN A 160 8.51 2.11 10.56
CA ASN A 160 7.65 2.79 9.59
C ASN A 160 8.38 3.88 8.78
N VAL A 161 9.37 4.56 9.35
CA VAL A 161 10.06 5.70 8.73
C VAL A 161 11.39 5.28 8.12
N ALA A 162 12.22 4.55 8.86
CA ALA A 162 13.54 4.15 8.35
C ALA A 162 13.40 3.24 7.12
N SER A 163 12.44 2.31 7.13
CA SER A 163 12.20 1.43 5.98
C SER A 163 11.88 2.18 4.68
N VAL A 164 11.04 3.22 4.76
CA VAL A 164 10.70 4.07 3.62
C VAL A 164 11.89 4.92 3.19
N PHE A 165 12.62 5.50 4.15
CA PHE A 165 13.81 6.29 3.87
C PHE A 165 14.89 5.47 3.14
N LEU A 166 15.19 4.27 3.65
CA LEU A 166 16.16 3.35 3.05
C LEU A 166 15.71 2.90 1.66
N ALA A 167 14.43 2.57 1.49
CA ALA A 167 13.88 2.28 0.18
C ALA A 167 14.10 3.46 -0.78
N ALA A 168 13.76 4.69 -0.40
CA ALA A 168 13.95 5.86 -1.25
C ALA A 168 15.43 6.10 -1.60
N LYS A 169 16.33 6.00 -0.61
CA LYS A 169 17.78 6.14 -0.78
C LYS A 169 18.32 5.15 -1.80
N TYR A 170 18.15 3.85 -1.57
CA TYR A 170 18.78 2.83 -2.42
C TYR A 170 18.05 2.58 -3.72
N ALA A 171 16.71 2.61 -3.71
CA ALA A 171 15.95 2.44 -4.94
C ALA A 171 16.23 3.57 -5.92
N SER A 172 16.39 4.82 -5.46
CA SER A 172 16.69 5.93 -6.36
C SER A 172 18.06 5.77 -7.05
N GLU A 173 19.08 5.27 -6.34
CA GLU A 173 20.37 4.93 -6.95
C GLU A 173 20.23 3.81 -8.00
N GLY A 174 19.49 2.74 -7.68
CA GLY A 174 19.22 1.68 -8.66
C GLY A 174 18.40 2.16 -9.85
N MET A 175 17.43 3.06 -9.64
CA MET A 175 16.59 3.61 -10.70
C MET A 175 17.34 4.58 -11.64
N LYS A 176 18.48 5.14 -11.20
CA LYS A 176 19.38 5.93 -12.07
C LYS A 176 20.17 5.08 -13.06
N ARG A 177 20.31 3.77 -12.82
CA ARG A 177 21.02 2.85 -13.72
C ARG A 177 20.32 2.81 -15.07
N THR A 178 21.10 3.08 -16.13
CA THR A 178 20.65 2.94 -17.51
C THR A 178 21.18 1.66 -18.13
N SER A 179 20.45 1.15 -19.12
CA SER A 179 20.76 -0.05 -19.89
C SER A 179 20.07 0.00 -21.25
N GLU A 180 20.29 -0.99 -22.12
CA GLU A 180 19.60 -1.07 -23.41
C GLU A 180 18.07 -1.10 -23.25
N ALA A 181 17.58 -1.82 -22.22
CA ALA A 181 16.16 -1.92 -21.88
C ALA A 181 15.63 -0.72 -21.07
N LYS A 182 16.52 0.14 -20.55
CA LYS A 182 16.18 1.33 -19.76
C LYS A 182 17.14 2.48 -20.10
N ARG A 183 16.90 3.16 -21.22
CA ARG A 183 17.84 4.15 -21.78
C ARG A 183 18.02 5.42 -20.94
N TYR A 184 17.03 5.75 -20.11
CA TYR A 184 17.02 6.95 -19.27
C TYR A 184 16.80 6.59 -17.80
N PRO A 185 17.35 7.40 -16.87
CA PRO A 185 17.00 7.26 -15.46
C PRO A 185 15.49 7.49 -15.28
N GLY A 186 14.91 6.85 -14.28
CA GLY A 186 13.51 7.02 -13.95
C GLY A 186 12.95 5.88 -13.13
N GLY A 187 11.78 6.08 -12.53
CA GLY A 187 11.14 5.05 -11.73
C GLY A 187 10.12 5.63 -10.76
N SER A 188 9.54 4.76 -9.94
CA SER A 188 8.52 5.13 -8.96
C SER A 188 8.78 4.48 -7.61
N ILE A 189 8.97 5.33 -6.59
CA ILE A 189 9.04 4.94 -5.19
C ILE A 189 7.69 5.28 -4.57
N ILE A 190 7.04 4.28 -4.00
CA ILE A 190 5.70 4.39 -3.42
C ILE A 190 5.83 4.07 -1.94
N CYS A 191 5.48 5.03 -1.09
CA CYS A 191 5.63 4.93 0.35
C CYS A 191 4.27 4.70 1.01
N THR A 192 4.14 3.69 1.86
CA THR A 192 2.87 3.44 2.56
C THR A 192 2.77 4.29 3.82
N ALA A 193 2.05 5.41 3.70
CA ALA A 193 1.63 6.26 4.80
C ALA A 193 0.30 5.75 5.41
N SER A 194 -0.57 6.66 5.85
CA SER A 194 -1.95 6.38 6.29
C SER A 194 -2.72 7.69 6.36
N ILE A 195 -4.05 7.65 6.35
CA ILE A 195 -4.85 8.82 6.74
C ILE A 195 -4.53 9.30 8.17
N ALA A 196 -4.02 8.43 9.03
CA ALA A 196 -3.51 8.79 10.37
C ALA A 196 -2.35 9.80 10.32
N GLY A 197 -1.60 9.82 9.21
CA GLY A 197 -0.56 10.82 8.95
C GLY A 197 -1.09 12.12 8.35
N LEU A 198 -2.34 12.14 7.88
CA LEU A 198 -2.97 13.33 7.28
C LEU A 198 -3.85 14.08 8.29
N ARG A 199 -4.53 13.36 9.17
CA ARG A 199 -5.46 13.88 10.18
C ARG A 199 -5.34 13.04 11.45
N SER A 200 -5.61 13.67 12.60
CA SER A 200 -5.64 12.97 13.89
C SER A 200 -6.78 11.94 13.96
N ASN A 201 -6.75 11.07 14.98
CA ASN A 201 -7.76 10.04 15.26
C ASN A 201 -7.78 8.87 14.25
N GLY A 202 -6.76 8.72 13.40
CA GLY A 202 -6.59 7.58 12.49
C GLY A 202 -5.74 6.44 13.04
N GLY A 203 -5.11 6.62 14.20
CA GLY A 203 -4.26 5.64 14.87
C GLY A 203 -3.66 6.18 16.16
N SER A 204 -2.84 5.38 16.84
CA SER A 204 -2.09 5.80 18.04
C SER A 204 -1.12 6.95 17.72
N THR A 205 -0.64 7.65 18.75
CA THR A 205 0.22 8.84 18.60
C THR A 205 1.50 8.53 17.84
N ASP A 206 2.19 7.45 18.21
CA ASP A 206 3.42 6.97 17.57
C ASP A 206 3.19 6.57 16.11
N TYR A 207 2.08 5.86 15.84
CA TYR A 207 1.71 5.48 14.47
C TYR A 207 1.42 6.71 13.61
N SER A 208 0.59 7.62 14.10
CA SER A 208 0.20 8.84 13.38
C SER A 208 1.42 9.73 13.08
N ALA A 209 2.31 9.90 14.07
CA ALA A 209 3.57 10.61 13.89
C ALA A 209 4.46 9.94 12.82
N SER A 210 4.61 8.61 12.88
CA SER A 210 5.39 7.86 11.89
C SER A 210 4.83 8.00 10.47
N LYS A 211 3.50 7.96 10.30
CA LYS A 211 2.87 8.07 8.98
C LYS A 211 2.86 9.50 8.43
N ALA A 212 2.86 10.52 9.31
CA ALA A 212 3.12 11.91 8.91
C ALA A 212 4.58 12.09 8.46
N ALA A 213 5.55 11.49 9.17
CA ALA A 213 6.95 11.49 8.77
C ALA A 213 7.16 10.84 7.38
N VAL A 214 6.48 9.72 7.10
CA VAL A 214 6.52 9.08 5.77
C VAL A 214 6.05 10.03 4.65
N VAL A 215 5.00 10.82 4.87
CA VAL A 215 4.54 11.84 3.90
C VAL A 215 5.62 12.88 3.66
N SER A 216 6.25 13.37 4.73
CA SER A 216 7.36 14.34 4.64
C SER A 216 8.59 13.76 3.90
N VAL A 217 8.96 12.51 4.18
CA VAL A 217 10.03 11.80 3.44
C VAL A 217 9.71 11.74 1.95
N ALA A 218 8.49 11.35 1.57
CA ALA A 218 8.12 11.29 0.16
C ALA A 218 8.23 12.66 -0.54
N GLN A 219 7.74 13.72 0.11
CA GLN A 219 7.80 15.09 -0.41
C GLN A 219 9.24 15.58 -0.57
N THR A 220 10.07 15.42 0.46
CA THR A 220 11.44 15.91 0.48
C THR A 220 12.34 15.14 -0.51
N CYS A 221 12.21 13.81 -0.58
CA CYS A 221 12.95 13.00 -1.55
C CYS A 221 12.55 13.33 -3.00
N ALA A 222 11.28 13.62 -3.29
CA ALA A 222 10.84 14.02 -4.62
C ALA A 222 11.57 15.29 -5.12
N TYR A 223 11.78 16.29 -4.24
CA TYR A 223 12.53 17.50 -4.59
C TYR A 223 14.03 17.24 -4.78
N GLN A 224 14.62 16.37 -3.96
CA GLN A 224 16.05 16.02 -4.07
C GLN A 224 16.37 15.20 -5.33
N LEU A 225 15.37 14.56 -5.93
CA LEU A 225 15.48 13.78 -7.16
C LEU A 225 15.12 14.57 -8.43
N ALA A 226 15.11 15.91 -8.36
CA ALA A 226 14.83 16.77 -9.50
C ALA A 226 15.67 16.41 -10.74
N GLY A 227 15.01 16.34 -11.90
CA GLY A 227 15.66 16.03 -13.19
C GLY A 227 15.99 14.55 -13.43
N THR A 228 15.83 13.67 -12.44
CA THR A 228 16.16 12.23 -12.60
C THR A 228 15.06 11.39 -13.24
N GLY A 229 13.84 11.92 -13.36
CA GLY A 229 12.65 11.14 -13.78
C GLY A 229 12.14 10.15 -12.72
N ILE A 230 12.71 10.14 -11.52
CA ILE A 230 12.29 9.29 -10.41
C ILE A 230 11.23 10.03 -9.59
N ARG A 231 10.09 9.38 -9.37
CA ARG A 231 8.97 9.93 -8.61
C ARG A 231 8.89 9.28 -7.25
N VAL A 232 8.51 10.06 -6.24
CA VAL A 232 8.29 9.57 -4.87
C VAL A 232 6.92 10.06 -4.41
N ASN A 233 6.02 9.13 -4.10
CA ASN A 233 4.67 9.45 -3.64
C ASN A 233 4.32 8.63 -2.41
N ALA A 234 3.47 9.19 -1.55
CA ALA A 234 2.88 8.47 -0.42
C ALA A 234 1.45 8.03 -0.75
N ILE A 235 1.11 6.78 -0.46
CA ILE A 235 -0.27 6.31 -0.41
C ILE A 235 -0.73 6.38 1.05
N CYS A 236 -1.91 6.92 1.29
CA CYS A 236 -2.51 7.07 2.62
C CYS A 236 -3.79 6.21 2.72
N PRO A 237 -3.68 4.90 3.00
CA PRO A 237 -4.85 4.05 3.17
C PRO A 237 -5.69 4.48 4.37
N GLY A 238 -7.01 4.33 4.22
CA GLY A 238 -7.97 4.40 5.31
C GLY A 238 -8.19 3.04 5.96
N LEU A 239 -9.46 2.70 6.20
CA LEU A 239 -9.84 1.42 6.77
C LEU A 239 -9.86 0.32 5.69
N ILE A 240 -8.83 -0.53 5.68
CA ILE A 240 -8.68 -1.64 4.74
C ILE A 240 -8.73 -2.94 5.53
N GLU A 241 -9.49 -3.94 5.08
CA GLU A 241 -9.50 -5.29 5.65
C GLU A 241 -8.24 -6.05 5.20
N THR A 242 -7.27 -6.14 6.10
CA THR A 242 -5.97 -6.79 5.90
C THR A 242 -5.58 -7.54 7.18
N GLY A 243 -4.46 -8.26 7.18
CA GLY A 243 -3.95 -8.90 8.41
C GLY A 243 -3.80 -7.93 9.60
N MET A 244 -3.52 -6.65 9.34
CA MET A 244 -3.37 -5.62 10.37
C MET A 244 -4.69 -5.25 11.07
N THR A 245 -5.80 -5.31 10.36
CA THR A 245 -7.13 -4.87 10.83
C THR A 245 -8.09 -6.03 11.04
N GLN A 246 -7.67 -7.25 10.70
CA GLN A 246 -8.48 -8.47 10.69
C GLN A 246 -9.24 -8.67 12.00
N ALA A 247 -8.58 -8.52 13.16
CA ALA A 247 -9.22 -8.66 14.46
C ALA A 247 -10.39 -7.70 14.68
N MET A 248 -10.32 -6.47 14.14
CA MET A 248 -11.41 -5.50 14.22
C MET A 248 -12.61 -5.94 13.39
N PHE A 249 -12.37 -6.43 12.17
CA PHE A 249 -13.41 -6.93 11.28
C PHE A 249 -14.05 -8.21 11.82
N ASP A 250 -13.25 -9.16 12.32
CA ASP A 250 -13.73 -10.41 12.94
C ASP A 250 -14.59 -10.12 14.17
N ALA A 251 -14.15 -9.20 15.03
CA ALA A 251 -14.94 -8.79 16.20
C ALA A 251 -16.25 -8.09 15.80
N ALA A 252 -16.28 -7.36 14.69
CA ALA A 252 -17.51 -6.75 14.18
C ALA A 252 -18.47 -7.82 13.62
N ARG A 253 -17.95 -8.80 12.87
CA ARG A 253 -18.71 -9.96 12.37
C ARG A 253 -19.31 -10.78 13.51
N ALA A 254 -18.49 -11.15 14.51
CA ALA A 254 -18.95 -11.92 15.66
C ALA A 254 -20.08 -11.23 16.44
N ARG A 255 -20.11 -9.89 16.43
CA ARG A 255 -21.17 -9.08 17.08
C ARG A 255 -22.35 -8.76 16.15
N GLY A 256 -22.35 -9.20 14.89
CA GLY A 256 -23.36 -8.82 13.90
C GLY A 256 -23.35 -7.33 13.54
N THR A 257 -22.23 -6.64 13.75
CA THR A 257 -22.08 -5.19 13.53
C THR A 257 -21.13 -4.84 12.39
N GLU A 258 -20.81 -5.81 11.53
CA GLU A 258 -19.93 -5.61 10.36
C GLU A 258 -20.37 -4.43 9.48
N ARG A 259 -21.69 -4.24 9.26
CA ARG A 259 -22.22 -3.10 8.51
C ARG A 259 -21.93 -1.72 9.14
N LYS A 260 -21.51 -1.66 10.40
CA LYS A 260 -21.10 -0.43 11.07
C LYS A 260 -19.62 -0.11 10.82
N VAL A 261 -18.86 -1.06 10.30
CA VAL A 261 -17.43 -0.88 9.99
C VAL A 261 -17.30 0.11 8.82
N GLY A 262 -16.64 1.23 9.09
CA GLY A 262 -16.53 2.32 8.11
C GLY A 262 -17.77 3.21 8.01
N GLN A 263 -18.71 3.17 8.95
CA GLN A 263 -19.93 4.02 8.92
C GLN A 263 -19.66 5.54 8.82
N LEU A 264 -18.49 6.00 9.28
CA LEU A 264 -18.05 7.39 9.20
C LEU A 264 -17.36 7.73 7.87
N ASN A 265 -16.99 6.71 7.10
CA ASN A 265 -16.47 6.86 5.75
C ASN A 265 -17.63 7.34 4.84
N PRO A 266 -17.45 8.34 3.97
CA PRO A 266 -18.47 8.69 2.97
C PRO A 266 -18.91 7.52 2.08
N LEU A 267 -18.02 6.56 1.78
CA LEU A 267 -18.38 5.30 1.11
C LEU A 267 -19.01 4.24 2.05
N GLN A 268 -19.10 4.52 3.35
CA GLN A 268 -19.76 3.72 4.40
C GLN A 268 -19.30 2.27 4.54
N ARG A 269 -18.09 1.95 4.07
CA ARG A 269 -17.49 0.60 4.17
C ARG A 269 -16.00 0.65 4.41
N GLY A 270 -15.45 -0.49 4.83
CA GLY A 270 -14.04 -0.81 4.66
C GLY A 270 -13.71 -1.15 3.21
N ALA A 271 -12.45 -0.94 2.83
CA ALA A 271 -11.92 -1.36 1.55
C ALA A 271 -11.16 -2.69 1.65
N VAL A 272 -10.84 -3.28 0.50
CA VAL A 272 -9.98 -4.47 0.41
C VAL A 272 -8.60 -4.10 -0.13
N ALA A 273 -7.61 -4.98 0.06
CA ALA A 273 -6.23 -4.74 -0.36
C ALA A 273 -6.10 -4.38 -1.85
N ASP A 274 -6.92 -4.97 -2.73
CA ASP A 274 -6.93 -4.72 -4.18
C ASP A 274 -7.20 -3.24 -4.52
N GLU A 275 -8.05 -2.57 -3.76
CA GLU A 275 -8.37 -1.15 -4.00
C GLU A 275 -7.16 -0.24 -3.79
N VAL A 276 -6.31 -0.56 -2.81
CA VAL A 276 -5.05 0.17 -2.56
C VAL A 276 -3.99 -0.26 -3.58
N ALA A 277 -3.91 -1.55 -3.88
CA ALA A 277 -2.97 -2.10 -4.86
C ALA A 277 -3.14 -1.50 -6.26
N ARG A 278 -4.37 -1.19 -6.67
CA ARG A 278 -4.63 -0.50 -7.96
C ARG A 278 -4.11 0.93 -8.00
N VAL A 279 -4.10 1.64 -6.87
CA VAL A 279 -3.46 2.96 -6.76
C VAL A 279 -1.95 2.82 -6.77
N ALA A 280 -1.39 1.79 -6.11
CA ALA A 280 0.04 1.48 -6.20
C ALA A 280 0.45 1.15 -7.65
N LEU A 281 -0.36 0.37 -8.37
CA LEU A 281 -0.16 0.10 -9.80
C LEU A 281 -0.15 1.38 -10.63
N PHE A 282 -1.14 2.27 -10.45
CA PHE A 282 -1.17 3.57 -11.11
C PHE A 282 0.11 4.37 -10.83
N LEU A 283 0.49 4.50 -9.56
CA LEU A 283 1.68 5.24 -9.15
C LEU A 283 2.97 4.57 -9.67
N GLY A 284 3.01 3.26 -9.83
CA GLY A 284 4.15 2.51 -10.40
C GLY A 284 4.25 2.58 -11.92
N SER A 285 3.14 2.86 -12.60
CA SER A 285 3.05 2.96 -14.05
C SER A 285 3.45 4.34 -14.59
N ASP A 286 3.53 4.46 -15.92
CA ASP A 286 3.84 5.73 -16.60
C ASP A 286 2.63 6.68 -16.68
N GLU A 287 1.43 6.19 -16.37
CA GLU A 287 0.21 7.02 -16.32
C GLU A 287 0.26 8.05 -15.18
N SER A 288 1.12 7.84 -14.18
CA SER A 288 1.38 8.79 -13.10
C SER A 288 2.65 9.62 -13.34
N SER A 289 3.11 9.73 -14.60
CA SER A 289 4.34 10.46 -14.99
C SER A 289 4.41 11.90 -14.48
N TYR A 290 3.27 12.53 -14.19
CA TYR A 290 3.19 13.90 -13.63
C TYR A 290 2.68 13.95 -12.17
N VAL A 291 2.67 12.82 -11.47
CA VAL A 291 2.32 12.72 -10.05
C VAL A 291 3.60 12.48 -9.25
N ASN A 292 4.04 13.50 -8.50
CA ASN A 292 5.27 13.44 -7.72
C ASN A 292 5.15 14.25 -6.41
N GLY A 293 5.67 13.71 -5.31
CA GLY A 293 5.62 14.33 -3.98
C GLY A 293 4.23 14.39 -3.36
N GLN A 294 3.27 13.58 -3.82
CA GLN A 294 1.88 13.67 -3.39
C GLN A 294 1.53 12.62 -2.32
N ALA A 295 0.57 12.96 -1.45
CA ALA A 295 -0.03 12.08 -0.47
C ALA A 295 -1.45 11.67 -0.90
N TRP A 296 -1.60 10.47 -1.45
CA TRP A 296 -2.84 9.98 -2.04
C TRP A 296 -3.72 9.26 -1.02
N ALA A 297 -4.79 9.92 -0.58
CA ALA A 297 -5.76 9.31 0.32
C ALA A 297 -6.60 8.24 -0.40
N VAL A 298 -6.50 6.98 0.07
CA VAL A 298 -7.29 5.83 -0.42
C VAL A 298 -8.15 5.35 0.73
N CYS A 299 -9.21 6.11 1.03
CA CYS A 299 -9.94 5.98 2.29
C CYS A 299 -11.46 6.08 2.17
N GLY A 300 -12.00 6.04 0.94
CA GLY A 300 -13.43 6.26 0.68
C GLY A 300 -13.96 7.66 1.03
N GLY A 301 -13.06 8.62 1.27
CA GLY A 301 -13.41 9.99 1.65
C GLY A 301 -13.36 10.27 3.15
N LEU A 302 -12.94 9.31 3.99
CA LEU A 302 -12.85 9.50 5.44
C LEU A 302 -11.99 10.72 5.84
N SER A 303 -10.92 11.02 5.09
CA SER A 303 -10.06 12.18 5.35
C SER A 303 -10.48 13.47 4.61
N ALA A 304 -11.56 13.45 3.84
CA ALA A 304 -11.95 14.56 2.96
C ALA A 304 -12.67 15.70 3.70
N GLY A 305 -13.04 15.54 4.97
CA GLY A 305 -13.77 16.54 5.73
C GLY A 305 -13.54 16.46 7.23
N HIS A 306 -14.13 17.41 7.96
CA HIS A 306 -14.23 17.38 9.41
C HIS A 306 -15.28 16.36 9.87
N PRO A 307 -15.27 15.95 11.15
CA PRO A 307 -16.34 15.15 11.71
C PRO A 307 -17.70 15.79 11.42
N PHE A 308 -18.61 15.01 10.84
CA PHE A 308 -19.98 15.43 10.59
C PHE A 308 -20.93 14.32 11.04
N VAL A 309 -22.17 14.70 11.35
CA VAL A 309 -23.22 13.72 11.66
C VAL A 309 -23.93 13.37 10.36
N PRO A 310 -23.87 12.10 9.90
CA PRO A 310 -24.59 11.68 8.70
C PRO A 310 -26.08 12.07 8.78
N GLY A 311 -26.60 12.62 7.68
CA GLY A 311 -28.00 13.06 7.60
C GLY A 311 -28.29 14.47 8.12
N LYS A 312 -27.30 15.19 8.64
CA LYS A 312 -27.39 16.65 8.89
C LYS A 312 -26.51 17.38 7.87
N LEU A 313 -27.04 18.44 7.25
CA LEU A 313 -26.20 19.38 6.51
C LEU A 313 -25.27 20.07 7.50
N ALA A 314 -24.00 20.19 7.11
CA ALA A 314 -23.04 21.06 7.79
C ALA A 314 -23.50 22.52 7.72
#